data_AF-A0A2T6CM87-F1
#
_entry.id   AF-A0A2T6CM87-F1
#
_cell.length_a   1.000
_cell.length_b   1.000
_cell.length_c   1.000
_cell.angle_alpha   90.00
_cell.angle_beta   90.00
_cell.angle_gamma   90.00
#
_symmetry.space_group_name_H-M   'P 1'
#
loop_
_entity.id
_entity.type
_entity.pdbx_description
1 polymer ?
#
loop_
_entity_poly.entity_id
_entity_poly.type
_entity_poly.pdbx_seq_one_letter_code
_entity_poly.pdbx_strand_id
1 'polypeptide(L)'
;MPDLRQRIVHLARKNIGQPYELYLLGEMPFEAYDPQPIYCLTKSDCLVFTEHTYAMALTRDWSGFIRMLQRIRYRDGKLGVATRNHYTEADWNVSNRWLVRDLTDELAGAKALPFDARIDRSKFLHNRYGLDVSIPVEEHHDRFIPLSEIERIASQLKDGDFVNVVRGSINAGHANAEIYGGKAWVGHTGLIAHSPDGTVTIIHSAEPKVREEPLAAFIARGVESAKSPQARQRLLGFKFLRLQDDPLANLRQIDGDDTPRVTLPGGARAGL
;
A
#
# COMPACT_ATOMS: atom_id res chain seq x y z
N MET A 1 -11.91 -4.06 -24.21
CA MET A 1 -10.86 -3.49 -23.33
C MET A 1 -10.19 -4.65 -22.62
N PRO A 2 -8.85 -4.71 -22.52
CA PRO A 2 -8.19 -5.74 -21.73
C PRO A 2 -8.69 -5.67 -20.28
N ASP A 3 -8.72 -6.83 -19.63
CA ASP A 3 -9.10 -7.00 -18.23
C ASP A 3 -8.23 -6.09 -17.33
N LEU A 4 -8.81 -5.53 -16.26
CA LEU A 4 -8.11 -4.60 -15.36
C LEU A 4 -6.83 -5.22 -14.78
N ARG A 5 -6.85 -6.50 -14.38
CA ARG A 5 -5.68 -7.21 -13.85
C ARG A 5 -4.57 -7.33 -14.88
N GLN A 6 -4.93 -7.64 -16.13
CA GLN A 6 -3.97 -7.69 -17.23
C GLN A 6 -3.32 -6.33 -17.47
N ARG A 7 -4.10 -5.23 -17.39
CA ARG A 7 -3.57 -3.86 -17.52
C ARG A 7 -2.60 -3.53 -16.38
N ILE A 8 -2.96 -3.87 -15.14
CA ILE A 8 -2.13 -3.64 -13.95
C ILE A 8 -0.78 -4.36 -14.10
N VAL A 9 -0.79 -5.66 -14.40
CA VAL A 9 0.45 -6.44 -14.54
C VAL A 9 1.28 -5.94 -15.73
N HIS A 10 0.65 -5.58 -16.85
CA HIS A 10 1.35 -5.00 -17.99
C HIS A 10 2.07 -3.69 -17.62
N LEU A 11 1.39 -2.78 -16.91
CA LEU A 11 1.96 -1.50 -16.47
C LEU A 11 3.02 -1.69 -15.39
N ALA A 12 2.81 -2.60 -14.44
CA ALA A 12 3.78 -2.96 -13.42
C ALA A 12 5.09 -3.45 -14.05
N ARG A 13 5.01 -4.36 -15.03
CA ARG A 13 6.17 -4.89 -15.75
C ARG A 13 6.88 -3.84 -16.61
N LYS A 14 6.14 -2.89 -17.21
CA LYS A 14 6.74 -1.76 -17.93
C LYS A 14 7.59 -0.84 -17.05
N ASN A 15 7.33 -0.81 -15.75
CA ASN A 15 8.07 0.01 -14.80
C ASN A 15 9.26 -0.75 -14.16
N ILE A 16 9.53 -2.01 -14.52
CA ILE A 16 10.73 -2.72 -14.07
C ILE A 16 11.97 -1.92 -14.47
N GLY A 17 12.86 -1.70 -13.50
CA GLY A 17 14.05 -0.88 -13.67
C GLY A 17 13.90 0.59 -13.28
N GLN A 18 12.68 1.07 -13.00
CA GLN A 18 12.46 2.42 -12.47
C GLN A 18 13.23 2.59 -11.14
N PRO A 19 14.08 3.62 -10.99
CA PRO A 19 14.87 3.85 -9.79
C PRO A 19 14.04 3.99 -8.51
N TYR A 20 14.58 3.47 -7.41
CA TYR A 20 13.99 3.61 -6.08
C TYR A 20 14.39 4.93 -5.42
N GLU A 21 13.44 5.63 -4.81
CA GLU A 21 13.68 6.81 -3.97
C GLU A 21 12.63 6.90 -2.86
N LEU A 22 13.02 7.19 -1.62
CA LEU A 22 12.09 7.43 -0.52
C LEU A 22 11.70 8.90 -0.43
N TYR A 23 10.49 9.18 0.09
CA TYR A 23 9.99 10.53 0.34
C TYR A 23 9.96 11.42 -0.90
N LEU A 24 9.54 10.86 -2.04
CA LEU A 24 9.60 11.54 -3.33
C LEU A 24 8.30 12.28 -3.73
N LEU A 25 7.22 12.13 -2.95
CA LEU A 25 5.93 12.77 -3.21
C LEU A 25 5.47 13.57 -2.00
N GLY A 26 4.80 14.69 -2.28
CA GLY A 26 4.30 15.66 -1.32
C GLY A 26 3.02 16.31 -1.83
N GLU A 27 2.75 17.52 -1.37
CA GLU A 27 1.50 18.24 -1.66
C GLU A 27 1.74 19.51 -2.49
N MET A 28 2.98 19.80 -2.90
CA MET A 28 3.31 20.95 -3.75
C MET A 28 2.64 20.80 -5.14
N PRO A 29 1.99 21.86 -5.68
CA PRO A 29 1.96 23.25 -5.20
C PRO A 29 0.78 23.63 -4.29
N PHE A 30 -0.01 22.66 -3.84
CA PHE A 30 -1.27 22.92 -3.14
C PHE A 30 -1.10 23.13 -1.63
N GLU A 31 -0.09 22.51 -1.01
CA GLU A 31 0.35 22.80 0.36
C GLU A 31 1.88 22.87 0.45
N ALA A 32 2.39 23.58 1.46
CA ALA A 32 3.82 23.82 1.64
C ALA A 32 4.50 22.92 2.70
N TYR A 33 3.74 22.09 3.42
CA TYR A 33 4.28 21.22 4.48
C TYR A 33 5.23 20.14 3.95
N ASP A 34 4.94 19.58 2.76
CA ASP A 34 5.79 18.61 2.06
C ASP A 34 6.04 19.14 0.63
N PRO A 35 7.23 19.69 0.33
CA PRO A 35 7.50 20.42 -0.91
C PRO A 35 7.67 19.50 -2.13
N GLN A 36 7.57 18.18 -1.93
CA GLN A 36 7.64 17.20 -3.00
C GLN A 36 6.40 17.27 -3.90
N PRO A 37 6.51 16.86 -5.18
CA PRO A 37 5.40 16.94 -6.13
C PRO A 37 4.30 15.92 -5.82
N ILE A 38 3.10 16.16 -6.33
CA ILE A 38 1.95 15.24 -6.19
C ILE A 38 2.02 13.98 -7.06
N TYR A 39 3.01 13.87 -7.96
CA TYR A 39 3.28 12.70 -8.79
C TYR A 39 4.76 12.63 -9.19
N CYS A 40 5.24 11.43 -9.54
CA CYS A 40 6.57 11.22 -10.11
C CYS A 40 6.59 9.97 -10.97
N LEU A 41 7.00 10.11 -12.23
CA LEU A 41 7.07 8.98 -13.17
C LEU A 41 8.48 8.41 -13.33
N THR A 42 9.50 9.11 -12.85
CA THR A 42 10.90 8.74 -13.06
C THR A 42 11.47 7.90 -11.93
N LYS A 43 10.84 7.91 -10.76
CA LYS A 43 11.28 7.20 -9.55
C LYS A 43 10.06 6.74 -8.74
N SER A 44 10.26 5.79 -7.84
CA SER A 44 9.20 5.37 -6.92
C SER A 44 9.75 4.76 -5.63
N ASP A 45 8.99 4.87 -4.54
CA ASP A 45 9.06 3.91 -3.45
C ASP A 45 8.00 2.83 -3.63
N CYS A 46 7.89 1.91 -2.66
CA CYS A 46 6.98 0.78 -2.74
C CYS A 46 5.52 1.20 -2.92
N LEU A 47 5.04 2.20 -2.19
CA LEU A 47 3.65 2.62 -2.24
C LEU A 47 3.40 3.46 -3.50
N VAL A 48 4.27 4.41 -3.79
CA VAL A 48 4.19 5.26 -4.99
C VAL A 48 4.10 4.41 -6.25
N PHE A 49 4.91 3.36 -6.38
CA PHE A 49 4.86 2.42 -7.50
C PHE A 49 3.46 1.79 -7.65
N THR A 50 2.89 1.28 -6.55
CA THR A 50 1.58 0.63 -6.58
C THR A 50 0.44 1.60 -6.90
N GLU A 51 0.44 2.80 -6.27
CA GLU A 51 -0.57 3.84 -6.51
C GLU A 51 -0.55 4.31 -7.96
N HIS A 52 0.65 4.55 -8.52
CA HIS A 52 0.81 4.97 -9.91
C HIS A 52 0.34 3.88 -10.87
N THR A 53 0.68 2.63 -10.61
CA THR A 53 0.26 1.49 -11.44
C THR A 53 -1.26 1.35 -11.45
N TYR A 54 -1.92 1.42 -10.29
CA TYR A 54 -3.38 1.37 -10.22
C TYR A 54 -4.04 2.58 -10.89
N ALA A 55 -3.56 3.80 -10.63
CA ALA A 55 -4.10 5.00 -11.24
C ALA A 55 -4.02 4.94 -12.77
N MET A 56 -2.87 4.54 -13.34
CA MET A 56 -2.71 4.35 -14.78
C MET A 56 -3.60 3.23 -15.34
N ALA A 57 -3.79 2.14 -14.58
CA ALA A 57 -4.62 1.02 -15.01
C ALA A 57 -6.12 1.32 -14.94
N LEU A 58 -6.55 2.27 -14.09
CA LEU A 58 -7.96 2.63 -13.94
C LEU A 58 -8.40 3.72 -14.93
N THR A 59 -7.48 4.48 -15.50
CA THR A 59 -7.80 5.63 -16.37
C THR A 59 -7.26 5.45 -17.79
N ARG A 60 -7.49 6.44 -18.66
CA ARG A 60 -7.12 6.37 -20.09
C ARG A 60 -6.38 7.61 -20.59
N ASP A 61 -6.29 8.65 -19.77
CA ASP A 61 -5.70 9.93 -20.12
C ASP A 61 -4.99 10.55 -18.90
N TRP A 62 -4.22 11.60 -19.16
CA TRP A 62 -3.39 12.27 -18.18
C TRP A 62 -4.18 12.85 -17.00
N SER A 63 -5.27 13.55 -17.31
CA SER A 63 -6.11 14.24 -16.33
C SER A 63 -6.80 13.22 -15.41
N GLY A 64 -7.32 12.12 -15.98
CA GLY A 64 -7.82 10.97 -15.24
C GLY A 64 -6.74 10.34 -14.36
N PHE A 65 -5.53 10.10 -14.88
CA PHE A 65 -4.41 9.57 -14.09
C PHE A 65 -4.11 10.43 -12.86
N ILE A 66 -3.96 11.76 -13.03
CA ILE A 66 -3.65 12.65 -11.91
C ILE A 66 -4.77 12.62 -10.87
N ARG A 67 -6.04 12.77 -11.27
CA ARG A 67 -7.17 12.73 -10.31
C ARG A 67 -7.29 11.38 -9.61
N MET A 68 -7.17 10.28 -10.35
CA MET A 68 -7.25 8.94 -9.75
C MET A 68 -6.11 8.68 -8.77
N LEU A 69 -4.89 9.12 -9.08
CA LEU A 69 -3.76 9.04 -8.16
C LEU A 69 -4.04 9.79 -6.86
N GLN A 70 -4.56 11.02 -6.93
CA GLN A 70 -4.94 11.76 -5.72
C GLN A 70 -6.09 11.07 -4.96
N ARG A 71 -7.05 10.48 -5.68
CA ARG A 71 -8.17 9.76 -5.04
C ARG A 71 -7.74 8.52 -4.28
N ILE A 72 -6.68 7.85 -4.74
CA ILE A 72 -6.06 6.71 -4.07
C ILE A 72 -5.22 7.17 -2.87
N ARG A 73 -4.43 8.24 -3.06
CA ARG A 73 -3.42 8.70 -2.10
C ARG A 73 -3.99 9.44 -0.90
N TYR A 74 -5.11 10.14 -1.06
CA TYR A 74 -5.73 10.94 -0.01
C TYR A 74 -7.12 10.41 0.36
N ARG A 75 -7.40 10.36 1.66
CA ARG A 75 -8.71 10.00 2.20
C ARG A 75 -9.79 10.90 1.60
N ASP A 76 -10.85 10.26 1.10
CA ASP A 76 -11.97 10.91 0.38
C ASP A 76 -11.55 11.77 -0.84
N GLY A 77 -10.34 11.58 -1.39
CA GLY A 77 -9.82 12.44 -2.45
C GLY A 77 -9.55 13.89 -2.03
N LYS A 78 -9.41 14.16 -0.73
CA LYS A 78 -9.09 15.50 -0.21
C LYS A 78 -7.57 15.68 -0.20
N LEU A 79 -7.02 16.35 -1.20
CA LEU A 79 -5.57 16.60 -1.27
C LEU A 79 -5.12 17.45 -0.08
N GLY A 80 -4.18 16.92 0.71
CA GLY A 80 -3.59 17.61 1.85
C GLY A 80 -2.82 16.67 2.78
N VAL A 81 -1.84 17.19 3.53
CA VAL A 81 -0.96 16.38 4.39
C VAL A 81 -1.74 15.67 5.49
N ALA A 82 -2.75 16.33 6.08
CA ALA A 82 -3.58 15.74 7.13
C ALA A 82 -4.50 14.61 6.64
N THR A 83 -4.76 14.56 5.33
CA THR A 83 -5.67 13.60 4.69
C THR A 83 -4.94 12.58 3.82
N ARG A 84 -3.61 12.70 3.65
CA ARG A 84 -2.79 11.68 3.01
C ARG A 84 -2.86 10.37 3.80
N ASN A 85 -2.98 9.26 3.10
CA ASN A 85 -2.98 7.94 3.70
C ASN A 85 -1.54 7.57 4.16
N HIS A 86 -1.18 7.89 5.41
CA HIS A 86 0.18 7.70 5.93
C HIS A 86 0.40 6.31 6.52
N TYR A 87 -0.62 5.73 7.14
CA TYR A 87 -0.59 4.39 7.71
C TYR A 87 -1.22 3.40 6.73
N THR A 88 -0.45 2.46 6.18
CA THR A 88 -0.97 1.58 5.11
C THR A 88 -2.19 0.77 5.57
N GLU A 89 -2.11 0.13 6.73
CA GLU A 89 -3.17 -0.72 7.27
C GLU A 89 -4.39 0.05 7.77
N ALA A 90 -4.20 1.24 8.35
CA ALA A 90 -5.26 2.00 9.01
C ALA A 90 -5.83 3.13 8.13
N ASP A 91 -5.05 3.67 7.21
CA ASP A 91 -5.48 4.71 6.27
C ASP A 91 -5.65 4.14 4.86
N TRP A 92 -4.57 3.66 4.22
CA TRP A 92 -4.59 3.35 2.78
C TRP A 92 -5.56 2.21 2.45
N ASN A 93 -5.47 1.10 3.19
CA ASN A 93 -6.36 -0.05 3.03
C ASN A 93 -7.82 0.33 3.25
N VAL A 94 -8.11 1.21 4.22
CA VAL A 94 -9.47 1.63 4.59
C VAL A 94 -10.04 2.60 3.54
N SER A 95 -9.28 3.64 3.18
CA SER A 95 -9.66 4.65 2.17
C SER A 95 -9.86 4.05 0.77
N ASN A 96 -9.21 2.92 0.49
CA ASN A 96 -9.24 2.25 -0.82
C ASN A 96 -10.07 0.97 -0.84
N ARG A 97 -11.03 0.77 0.08
CA ARG A 97 -11.96 -0.38 0.07
C ARG A 97 -12.85 -0.45 -1.17
N TRP A 98 -13.04 0.68 -1.86
CA TRP A 98 -13.71 0.73 -3.17
C TRP A 98 -12.87 0.07 -4.27
N LEU A 99 -11.55 0.04 -4.11
CA LEU A 99 -10.59 -0.51 -5.06
C LEU A 99 -10.20 -1.95 -4.72
N VAL A 100 -9.84 -2.20 -3.46
CA VAL A 100 -9.35 -3.49 -2.99
C VAL A 100 -10.10 -3.98 -1.75
N ARG A 101 -10.16 -5.29 -1.58
CA ARG A 101 -10.75 -5.98 -0.43
C ARG A 101 -9.70 -6.86 0.23
N ASP A 102 -9.56 -6.74 1.55
CA ASP A 102 -8.66 -7.59 2.32
C ASP A 102 -9.12 -9.05 2.32
N LEU A 103 -8.21 -9.97 1.98
CA LEU A 103 -8.43 -11.41 1.93
C LEU A 103 -7.91 -12.15 3.17
N THR A 104 -7.35 -11.45 4.15
CA THR A 104 -6.67 -12.09 5.30
C THR A 104 -7.55 -13.16 5.97
N ASP A 105 -8.79 -12.81 6.30
CA ASP A 105 -9.72 -13.74 6.96
C ASP A 105 -10.25 -14.82 6.00
N GLU A 106 -10.46 -14.50 4.73
CA GLU A 106 -10.88 -15.47 3.71
C GLU A 106 -9.81 -16.56 3.49
N LEU A 107 -8.54 -16.16 3.42
CA LEU A 107 -7.43 -17.05 3.10
C LEU A 107 -6.90 -17.81 4.31
N ALA A 108 -6.83 -17.18 5.48
CA ALA A 108 -6.19 -17.76 6.67
C ALA A 108 -7.15 -18.02 7.84
N GLY A 109 -8.32 -17.37 7.89
CA GLY A 109 -9.33 -17.56 8.94
C GLY A 109 -8.74 -17.54 10.35
N ALA A 110 -8.99 -18.62 11.10
CA ALA A 110 -8.49 -18.79 12.47
C ALA A 110 -6.95 -18.78 12.58
N LYS A 111 -6.23 -19.06 11.48
CA LYS A 111 -4.76 -19.08 11.45
C LYS A 111 -4.13 -17.72 11.19
N ALA A 112 -4.92 -16.70 10.84
CA ALA A 112 -4.40 -15.34 10.78
C ALA A 112 -3.95 -14.90 12.19
N LEU A 113 -2.83 -14.17 12.26
CA LEU A 113 -2.28 -13.68 13.53
C LEU A 113 -2.69 -12.22 13.73
N PRO A 114 -3.09 -11.82 14.95
CA PRO A 114 -3.43 -10.44 15.25
C PRO A 114 -2.19 -9.56 15.32
N PHE A 115 -2.35 -8.27 15.04
CA PHE A 115 -1.43 -7.23 15.47
C PHE A 115 -2.17 -5.93 15.78
N ASP A 116 -1.64 -5.19 16.75
CA ASP A 116 -2.26 -3.97 17.26
C ASP A 116 -1.32 -2.79 17.06
N ALA A 117 -1.91 -1.63 16.77
CA ALA A 117 -1.18 -0.37 16.67
C ALA A 117 -1.97 0.76 17.32
N ARG A 118 -1.31 1.47 18.24
CA ARG A 118 -1.79 2.77 18.73
C ARG A 118 -1.33 3.87 17.79
N ILE A 119 -2.27 4.51 17.10
CA ILE A 119 -2.01 5.49 16.04
C ILE A 119 -2.35 6.90 16.54
N ASP A 120 -1.32 7.70 16.77
CA ASP A 120 -1.43 9.11 17.15
C ASP A 120 -1.07 10.00 15.95
N ARG A 121 -2.09 10.27 15.12
CA ARG A 121 -1.91 11.07 13.89
C ARG A 121 -1.54 12.52 14.19
N SER A 122 -2.11 13.11 15.24
CA SER A 122 -1.76 14.47 15.68
C SER A 122 -0.28 14.58 16.01
N LYS A 123 0.24 13.66 16.83
CA LYS A 123 1.66 13.64 17.17
C LYS A 123 2.55 13.36 15.96
N PHE A 124 2.14 12.45 15.08
CA PHE A 124 2.88 12.16 13.85
C PHE A 124 2.96 13.41 12.94
N LEU A 125 1.83 14.07 12.68
CA LEU A 125 1.76 15.23 11.81
C LEU A 125 2.54 16.43 12.38
N HIS A 126 2.47 16.65 13.70
CA HIS A 126 3.28 17.66 14.36
C HIS A 126 4.78 17.35 14.22
N ASN A 127 5.21 16.15 14.58
CA ASN A 127 6.63 15.79 14.58
C ASN A 127 7.25 15.76 13.17
N ARG A 128 6.48 15.36 12.16
CA ARG A 128 6.98 15.19 10.80
C ARG A 128 6.86 16.46 9.95
N TYR A 129 5.78 17.23 10.14
CA TYR A 129 5.42 18.34 9.26
C TYR A 129 5.24 19.67 9.99
N GLY A 130 5.33 19.71 11.32
CA GLY A 130 4.99 20.90 12.10
C GLY A 130 3.50 21.27 11.99
N LEU A 131 2.64 20.29 11.64
CA LEU A 131 1.22 20.50 11.43
C LEU A 131 0.43 20.14 12.70
N ASP A 132 -0.12 21.16 13.35
CA ASP A 132 -0.97 21.01 14.52
C ASP A 132 -2.42 20.73 14.12
N VAL A 133 -2.88 19.51 14.42
CA VAL A 133 -4.28 19.09 14.22
C VAL A 133 -4.77 18.36 15.47
N SER A 134 -6.08 18.38 15.70
CA SER A 134 -6.72 17.61 16.77
C SER A 134 -7.43 16.39 16.19
N ILE A 135 -6.77 15.23 16.28
CA ILE A 135 -7.29 13.94 15.82
C ILE A 135 -7.23 12.98 17.00
N PRO A 136 -8.34 12.29 17.35
CA PRO A 136 -8.32 11.28 18.41
C PRO A 136 -7.29 10.18 18.13
N VAL A 137 -6.64 9.70 19.19
CA VAL A 137 -5.78 8.51 19.08
C VAL A 137 -6.65 7.31 18.74
N GLU A 138 -6.21 6.53 17.76
CA GLU A 138 -6.88 5.31 17.32
C GLU A 138 -6.16 4.09 17.88
N GLU A 139 -6.92 3.14 18.43
CA GLU A 139 -6.46 1.78 18.68
C GLU A 139 -6.85 0.93 17.47
N HIS A 140 -5.86 0.62 16.63
CA HIS A 140 -6.05 -0.17 15.42
C HIS A 140 -5.79 -1.64 15.71
N HIS A 141 -6.77 -2.48 15.40
CA HIS A 141 -6.71 -3.92 15.57
C HIS A 141 -6.81 -4.58 14.20
N ASP A 142 -5.83 -5.38 13.82
CA ASP A 142 -5.79 -6.00 12.51
C ASP A 142 -5.14 -7.38 12.57
N ARG A 143 -5.16 -8.11 11.46
CA ARG A 143 -4.66 -9.47 11.33
C ARG A 143 -3.79 -9.60 10.09
N PHE A 144 -2.90 -10.59 10.08
CA PHE A 144 -2.09 -10.93 8.90
C PHE A 144 -1.98 -12.44 8.70
N ILE A 145 -1.66 -12.86 7.48
CA ILE A 145 -1.39 -14.24 7.13
C ILE A 145 0.07 -14.55 7.49
N PRO A 146 0.36 -15.45 8.45
CA PRO A 146 1.73 -15.77 8.81
C PRO A 146 2.47 -16.50 7.69
N LEU A 147 3.80 -16.43 7.69
CA LEU A 147 4.66 -17.08 6.68
C LEU A 147 4.35 -18.58 6.48
N SER A 148 4.00 -19.29 7.55
CA SER A 148 3.67 -20.72 7.52
C SER A 148 2.44 -21.06 6.67
N GLU A 149 1.58 -20.09 6.38
CA GLU A 149 0.36 -20.30 5.61
C GLU A 149 0.49 -19.88 4.14
N ILE A 150 1.61 -19.27 3.75
CA ILE A 150 1.76 -18.68 2.41
C ILE A 150 1.78 -19.73 1.30
N GLU A 151 2.47 -20.85 1.52
CA GLU A 151 2.51 -21.94 0.54
C GLU A 151 1.10 -22.51 0.27
N ARG A 152 0.29 -22.68 1.31
CA ARG A 152 -1.08 -23.21 1.20
C ARG A 152 -2.00 -22.27 0.42
N ILE A 153 -1.82 -20.96 0.52
CA ILE A 153 -2.71 -19.96 -0.10
C ILE A 153 -2.19 -19.45 -1.44
N ALA A 154 -0.96 -19.78 -1.84
CA ALA A 154 -0.31 -19.21 -3.02
C ALA A 154 -1.14 -19.37 -4.30
N SER A 155 -1.77 -20.53 -4.50
CA SER A 155 -2.63 -20.80 -5.68
C SER A 155 -3.93 -20.01 -5.72
N GLN A 156 -4.30 -19.37 -4.60
CA GLN A 156 -5.51 -18.54 -4.50
C GLN A 156 -5.21 -17.07 -4.81
N LEU A 157 -3.94 -16.66 -4.87
CA LEU A 157 -3.54 -15.30 -5.20
C LEU A 157 -3.79 -15.03 -6.69
N LYS A 158 -4.05 -13.77 -7.04
CA LYS A 158 -4.37 -13.38 -8.42
C LYS A 158 -3.51 -12.19 -8.85
N ASP A 159 -3.31 -12.11 -10.16
CA ASP A 159 -2.68 -10.98 -10.81
C ASP A 159 -3.34 -9.66 -10.40
N GLY A 160 -2.51 -8.68 -10.04
CA GLY A 160 -2.94 -7.37 -9.60
C GLY A 160 -3.49 -7.32 -8.17
N ASP A 161 -3.41 -8.39 -7.37
CA ASP A 161 -3.66 -8.28 -5.94
C ASP A 161 -2.56 -7.40 -5.29
N PHE A 162 -2.98 -6.46 -4.46
CA PHE A 162 -2.08 -5.63 -3.65
C PHE A 162 -1.53 -6.47 -2.49
N VAL A 163 -0.24 -6.38 -2.21
CA VAL A 163 0.38 -7.09 -1.08
C VAL A 163 0.97 -6.11 -0.09
N ASN A 164 0.57 -6.26 1.18
CA ASN A 164 1.22 -5.65 2.33
C ASN A 164 2.19 -6.65 2.95
N VAL A 165 3.44 -6.25 3.10
CA VAL A 165 4.49 -7.05 3.74
C VAL A 165 4.55 -6.68 5.22
N VAL A 166 4.20 -7.64 6.08
CA VAL A 166 4.15 -7.42 7.52
C VAL A 166 5.50 -7.76 8.15
N ARG A 167 6.06 -6.78 8.86
CA ARG A 167 7.34 -6.88 9.57
C ARG A 167 7.08 -6.89 11.06
N GLY A 168 8.03 -7.45 11.81
CA GLY A 168 8.05 -7.45 13.26
C GLY A 168 9.39 -6.98 13.80
N SER A 169 9.40 -6.22 14.90
CA SER A 169 10.64 -5.87 15.59
C SER A 169 11.29 -7.12 16.19
N ILE A 170 12.62 -7.16 16.22
CA ILE A 170 13.37 -8.24 16.87
C ILE A 170 13.56 -7.96 18.37
N ASN A 171 13.23 -6.74 18.83
CA ASN A 171 13.24 -6.39 20.25
C ASN A 171 11.87 -6.66 20.91
N ALA A 172 11.91 -7.25 22.11
CA ALA A 172 10.74 -7.59 22.93
C ALA A 172 10.13 -6.36 23.64
N GLY A 173 8.85 -6.47 24.03
CA GLY A 173 8.14 -5.44 24.82
C GLY A 173 6.73 -5.06 24.34
N HIS A 174 6.18 -5.78 23.35
CA HIS A 174 4.82 -5.54 22.83
C HIS A 174 3.82 -6.60 23.36
N ALA A 175 2.52 -6.27 23.39
CA ALA A 175 1.47 -7.20 23.86
C ALA A 175 1.46 -8.55 23.12
N ASN A 176 1.83 -8.53 21.84
CA ASN A 176 1.92 -9.73 20.99
C ASN A 176 3.34 -10.34 20.94
N ALA A 177 4.21 -10.03 21.91
CA ALA A 177 5.55 -10.58 21.97
C ALA A 177 5.58 -12.11 22.11
N GLU A 178 4.57 -12.72 22.73
CA GLU A 178 4.46 -14.18 22.79
C GLU A 178 4.11 -14.82 21.44
N ILE A 179 3.41 -14.08 20.57
CA ILE A 179 3.02 -14.56 19.24
C ILE A 179 4.18 -14.44 18.26
N TYR A 180 4.83 -13.26 18.24
CA TYR A 180 5.88 -12.95 17.25
C TYR A 180 6.95 -11.99 17.78
N GLY A 181 7.22 -11.95 19.08
CA GLY A 181 8.45 -11.39 19.65
C GLY A 181 8.62 -9.87 19.60
N GLY A 182 7.60 -9.09 19.23
CA GLY A 182 7.75 -7.64 19.09
C GLY A 182 6.49 -6.91 18.61
N LYS A 183 6.68 -5.67 18.14
CA LYS A 183 5.63 -4.88 17.47
C LYS A 183 5.61 -5.22 15.98
N ALA A 184 4.42 -5.38 15.39
CA ALA A 184 4.26 -5.59 13.95
C ALA A 184 3.74 -4.33 13.26
N TRP A 185 4.04 -4.20 11.97
CA TRP A 185 3.55 -3.12 11.09
C TRP A 185 3.64 -3.55 9.62
N VAL A 186 2.93 -2.85 8.74
CA VAL A 186 3.14 -2.97 7.29
C VAL A 186 4.36 -2.15 6.90
N GLY A 187 5.45 -2.84 6.54
CA GLY A 187 6.74 -2.19 6.26
C GLY A 187 7.06 -2.00 4.78
N HIS A 188 6.28 -2.61 3.88
CA HIS A 188 6.54 -2.60 2.44
C HIS A 188 5.28 -3.02 1.67
N THR A 189 5.13 -2.61 0.42
CA THR A 189 4.01 -3.02 -0.45
C THR A 189 4.45 -3.44 -1.86
N GLY A 190 3.56 -4.09 -2.60
CA GLY A 190 3.80 -4.49 -3.99
C GLY A 190 2.54 -5.01 -4.67
N LEU A 191 2.72 -5.61 -5.84
CA LEU A 191 1.66 -6.23 -6.62
C LEU A 191 1.99 -7.71 -6.89
N ILE A 192 1.00 -8.57 -6.76
CA ILE A 192 1.13 -9.98 -7.16
C ILE A 192 0.97 -10.10 -8.67
N ALA A 193 1.80 -10.95 -9.25
CA ALA A 193 1.69 -11.39 -10.63
C ALA A 193 2.03 -12.88 -10.73
N HIS A 194 1.74 -13.48 -11.90
CA HIS A 194 2.19 -14.82 -12.25
C HIS A 194 3.15 -14.74 -13.44
N SER A 195 4.25 -15.47 -13.33
CA SER A 195 5.14 -15.78 -14.44
C SER A 195 4.42 -16.67 -15.48
N PRO A 196 4.92 -16.77 -16.72
CA PRO A 196 4.33 -17.66 -17.74
C PRO A 196 4.24 -19.14 -17.32
N ASP A 197 5.10 -19.58 -16.41
CA ASP A 197 5.10 -20.95 -15.85
C ASP A 197 4.14 -21.12 -14.65
N GLY A 198 3.39 -20.09 -14.28
CA GLY A 198 2.47 -20.09 -13.14
C GLY A 198 3.11 -19.76 -11.80
N THR A 199 4.41 -19.46 -11.75
CA THR A 199 5.07 -19.05 -10.49
C THR A 199 4.50 -17.72 -9.99
N VAL A 200 4.10 -17.68 -8.71
CA VAL A 200 3.66 -16.45 -8.05
C VAL A 200 4.86 -15.53 -7.82
N THR A 201 4.80 -14.32 -8.35
CA THR A 201 5.81 -13.27 -8.21
C THR A 201 5.25 -12.06 -7.47
N ILE A 202 6.17 -11.25 -6.93
CA ILE A 202 5.89 -9.90 -6.45
C ILE A 202 6.63 -8.91 -7.34
N ILE A 203 5.90 -7.92 -7.85
CA ILE A 203 6.47 -6.73 -8.51
C ILE A 203 6.42 -5.58 -7.52
N HIS A 204 7.57 -4.99 -7.22
CA HIS A 204 7.66 -3.95 -6.20
C HIS A 204 8.85 -3.02 -6.42
N SER A 205 8.75 -1.79 -5.92
CA SER A 205 9.87 -0.84 -5.86
C SER A 205 10.59 -0.97 -4.52
N ALA A 206 11.87 -1.34 -4.57
CA ALA A 206 12.78 -1.38 -3.43
C ALA A 206 14.19 -1.07 -3.94
N GLU A 207 15.13 -0.70 -3.06
CA GLU A 207 16.51 -0.43 -3.48
C GLU A 207 17.09 -1.59 -4.33
N PRO A 208 17.77 -1.28 -5.45
CA PRO A 208 17.97 0.05 -6.04
C PRO A 208 16.86 0.50 -7.03
N LYS A 209 15.95 -0.38 -7.41
CA LYS A 209 14.96 -0.16 -8.48
C LYS A 209 13.81 -1.16 -8.42
N VAL A 210 12.71 -0.83 -9.11
CA VAL A 210 11.58 -1.74 -9.34
C VAL A 210 12.06 -3.05 -9.96
N ARG A 211 11.59 -4.17 -9.40
CA ARG A 211 11.89 -5.52 -9.85
C ARG A 211 10.69 -6.44 -9.69
N GLU A 212 10.69 -7.51 -10.48
CA GLU A 212 9.83 -8.67 -10.31
C GLU A 212 10.68 -9.82 -9.79
N GLU A 213 10.23 -10.50 -8.74
CA GLU A 213 10.91 -11.68 -8.19
C GLU A 213 9.91 -12.71 -7.66
N PRO A 214 10.25 -14.02 -7.64
CA PRO A 214 9.38 -15.03 -7.04
C PRO A 214 9.05 -14.71 -5.58
N LEU A 215 7.78 -14.85 -5.19
CA LEU A 215 7.36 -14.57 -3.81
C LEU A 215 8.11 -15.45 -2.80
N ALA A 216 8.37 -16.71 -3.15
CA ALA A 216 9.19 -17.62 -2.35
C ALA A 216 10.63 -17.11 -2.16
N ALA A 217 11.23 -16.52 -3.20
CA ALA A 217 12.58 -15.96 -3.11
C ALA A 217 12.61 -14.70 -2.22
N PHE A 218 11.59 -13.85 -2.33
CA PHE A 218 11.39 -12.70 -1.45
C PHE A 218 11.30 -13.14 0.03
N ILE A 219 10.51 -14.18 0.31
CA ILE A 219 10.35 -14.76 1.66
C ILE A 219 11.68 -15.32 2.17
N ALA A 220 12.35 -16.15 1.38
CA ALA A 220 13.63 -16.76 1.75
C ALA A 220 14.67 -15.70 2.13
N ARG A 221 14.80 -14.63 1.32
CA ARG A 221 15.68 -13.51 1.62
C ARG A 221 15.27 -12.77 2.90
N GLY A 222 13.98 -12.58 3.13
CA GLY A 222 13.46 -11.93 4.35
C GLY A 222 13.74 -12.74 5.62
N VAL A 223 13.61 -14.06 5.55
CA VAL A 223 13.95 -14.99 6.65
C VAL A 223 15.45 -15.00 6.91
N GLU A 224 16.26 -15.07 5.85
CA GLU A 224 17.72 -15.09 5.99
C GLU A 224 18.25 -13.77 6.58
N SER A 225 17.74 -12.64 6.11
CA SER A 225 18.14 -11.31 6.60
C SER A 225 17.89 -11.14 8.10
N ALA A 226 16.88 -11.82 8.65
CA ALA A 226 16.54 -11.77 10.08
C ALA A 226 17.53 -12.53 10.98
N LYS A 227 18.41 -13.38 10.42
CA LYS A 227 19.43 -14.11 11.17
C LYS A 227 20.68 -13.27 11.47
N SER A 228 20.85 -12.14 10.79
CA SER A 228 21.97 -11.23 11.03
C SER A 228 21.93 -10.70 12.47
N PRO A 229 23.07 -10.65 13.19
CA PRO A 229 23.14 -10.03 14.52
C PRO A 229 22.74 -8.54 14.54
N GLN A 230 22.79 -7.87 13.39
CA GLN A 230 22.40 -6.46 13.22
C GLN A 230 20.93 -6.29 12.81
N ALA A 231 20.19 -7.38 12.61
CA ALA A 231 18.80 -7.33 12.19
C ALA A 231 17.93 -6.63 13.26
N ARG A 232 17.20 -5.59 12.84
CA ARG A 232 16.25 -4.86 13.71
C ARG A 232 14.81 -5.31 13.51
N GLN A 233 14.55 -6.02 12.42
CA GLN A 233 13.24 -6.45 12.00
C GLN A 233 13.30 -7.82 11.31
N ARG A 234 12.17 -8.53 11.32
CA ARG A 234 11.98 -9.79 10.61
C ARG A 234 10.70 -9.77 9.78
N LEU A 235 10.65 -10.60 8.76
CA LEU A 235 9.41 -10.85 8.00
C LEU A 235 8.48 -11.73 8.83
N LEU A 236 7.24 -11.30 9.04
CA LEU A 236 6.23 -12.07 9.80
C LEU A 236 5.21 -12.75 8.88
N GLY A 237 4.87 -12.10 7.78
CA GLY A 237 3.80 -12.54 6.91
C GLY A 237 3.31 -11.44 5.99
N PHE A 238 2.07 -11.58 5.52
CA PHE A 238 1.50 -10.71 4.50
C PHE A 238 0.02 -10.45 4.74
N LYS A 239 -0.49 -9.36 4.17
CA LYS A 239 -1.91 -9.22 3.85
C LYS A 239 -2.02 -9.11 2.34
N PHE A 240 -2.95 -9.84 1.73
CA PHE A 240 -3.24 -9.74 0.30
C PHE A 240 -4.60 -9.07 0.14
N LEU A 241 -4.66 -8.00 -0.63
CA LEU A 241 -5.88 -7.28 -0.90
C LEU A 241 -6.23 -7.43 -2.39
N ARG A 242 -7.40 -7.98 -2.65
CA ARG A 242 -7.89 -8.30 -3.97
C ARG A 242 -8.64 -7.13 -4.56
N LEU A 243 -8.40 -6.83 -5.84
CA LEU A 243 -9.25 -5.90 -6.58
C LEU A 243 -10.73 -6.29 -6.44
N GLN A 244 -11.56 -5.29 -6.18
CA GLN A 244 -13.01 -5.43 -6.28
C GLN A 244 -13.40 -5.79 -7.72
N ASP A 245 -14.57 -6.41 -7.90
CA ASP A 245 -15.02 -6.86 -9.22
C ASP A 245 -15.30 -5.70 -10.18
N ASP A 246 -15.88 -4.60 -9.68
CA ASP A 246 -16.00 -3.32 -10.40
C ASP A 246 -15.62 -2.14 -9.49
N PRO A 247 -14.33 -1.83 -9.38
CA PRO A 247 -13.84 -0.74 -8.55
C PRO A 247 -14.42 0.63 -8.91
N LEU A 248 -14.64 0.87 -10.21
CA LEU A 248 -15.12 2.16 -10.69
C LEU A 248 -16.62 2.34 -10.42
N ALA A 249 -17.42 1.26 -10.47
CA ALA A 249 -18.80 1.32 -10.02
C ALA A 249 -18.90 1.59 -8.52
N ASN A 250 -18.09 0.90 -7.71
CA ASN A 250 -18.02 1.14 -6.28
C ASN A 250 -17.65 2.59 -5.98
N LEU A 251 -16.65 3.13 -6.68
CA LEU A 251 -16.24 4.50 -6.50
C LEU A 251 -17.34 5.49 -6.93
N ARG A 252 -18.07 5.22 -8.02
CA ARG A 252 -19.22 6.04 -8.44
C ARG A 252 -20.34 6.10 -7.40
N GLN A 253 -20.55 5.04 -6.63
CA GLN A 253 -21.52 5.06 -5.53
C GLN A 253 -21.10 5.99 -4.39
N ILE A 254 -19.79 6.21 -4.21
CA ILE A 254 -19.23 7.05 -3.15
C ILE A 254 -19.11 8.51 -3.62
N ASP A 255 -18.53 8.71 -4.79
CA ASP A 255 -18.13 10.02 -5.31
C ASP A 255 -19.22 10.67 -6.19
N GLY A 256 -20.19 9.89 -6.69
CA GLY A 256 -21.25 10.35 -7.58
C GLY A 256 -20.78 10.56 -9.03
N ASP A 257 -21.46 11.44 -9.76
CA ASP A 257 -21.22 11.69 -11.19
C ASP A 257 -19.82 12.28 -11.48
N ASP A 258 -19.19 12.92 -10.48
CA ASP A 258 -17.87 13.54 -10.60
C ASP A 258 -16.70 12.57 -10.35
N THR A 259 -16.91 11.26 -10.51
CA THR A 259 -15.91 10.23 -10.17
C THR A 259 -14.66 10.26 -11.07
N PRO A 260 -13.43 10.22 -10.50
CA PRO A 260 -13.10 10.33 -9.08
C PRO A 260 -13.21 11.78 -8.57
N ARG A 261 -13.85 11.96 -7.41
CA ARG A 261 -13.98 13.27 -6.77
C ARG A 261 -12.68 13.62 -6.05
N VAL A 262 -12.06 14.73 -6.44
CA VAL A 262 -10.86 15.26 -5.79
C VAL A 262 -11.06 16.73 -5.43
N THR A 263 -10.70 17.10 -4.20
CA THR A 263 -10.74 18.49 -3.73
C THR A 263 -9.36 18.94 -3.27
N LEU A 264 -9.05 20.20 -3.53
CA LEU A 264 -7.87 20.90 -3.01
C LEU A 264 -8.03 21.17 -1.50
N PRO A 265 -6.94 21.56 -0.79
CA PRO A 265 -7.00 21.85 0.65
C PRO A 265 -8.10 22.84 1.06
N GLY A 266 -8.36 23.85 0.22
CA GLY A 266 -9.44 24.82 0.44
C GLY A 266 -10.86 24.34 0.10
N GLY A 267 -11.04 23.05 -0.23
CA GLY A 267 -12.32 22.44 -0.57
C GLY A 267 -12.77 22.67 -2.03
N ALA A 268 -12.07 23.50 -2.79
CA ALA A 268 -12.32 23.68 -4.22
C ALA A 268 -12.10 22.38 -4.99
N ARG A 269 -12.86 22.18 -6.07
CA ARG A 269 -12.66 21.02 -6.96
C ARG A 269 -11.28 21.11 -7.61
N ALA A 270 -10.59 19.97 -7.68
CA ALA A 270 -9.31 19.88 -8.34
C ALA A 270 -9.53 19.73 -9.86
N GLY A 271 -9.37 20.81 -10.62
CA GLY A 271 -9.39 20.82 -12.09
C GLY A 271 -8.08 20.28 -12.67
N LEU A 272 -7.66 19.10 -12.21
CA LEU A 272 -6.40 18.42 -12.56
C LEU A 272 -6.55 17.56 -13.81
#